data_AF-A0A3Q8ZX07-F1
#
_entry.id   AF-A0A3Q8ZX07-F1
#
_cell.length_a   1.000
_cell.length_b   1.000
_cell.length_c   1.000
_cell.angle_alpha   90.00
_cell.angle_beta   90.00
_cell.angle_gamma   90.00
#
_symmetry.space_group_name_H-M   'P 1'
#
loop_
_entity.id
_entity.type
_entity.pdbx_description
1 polymer ?
#
loop_
_entity_poly.entity_id
_entity_poly.type
_entity_poly.pdbx_seq_one_letter_code
_entity_poly.pdbx_strand_id
1 'polypeptide(L)'
;MIEPKPGTEPKPGLIPWPPVIYVAAILISVVLGLYVPLPWIGDLLGDILFAAGWVALFAVAVLWFTAIRTMIRARTTLNPNAVPDHLVTTGPFGVTRNPMYLANTLMLIGVAFVSGIAWFFLLAFVAAFVTQKVAIEREEKILAAKFGKKYRDYAKRVRRWI
;
A
#
# COMPACT_ATOMS: atom_id res chain seq x y z
N MET A 1 -12.86 9.73 -35.79
CA MET A 1 -13.16 10.20 -34.43
C MET A 1 -14.10 9.16 -33.84
N ILE A 2 -13.60 8.23 -33.02
CA ILE A 2 -14.39 7.09 -32.52
C ILE A 2 -14.96 7.51 -31.17
N GLU A 3 -16.29 7.64 -31.08
CA GLU A 3 -16.98 7.86 -29.82
C GLU A 3 -16.78 6.66 -28.87
N PRO A 4 -16.41 6.86 -27.60
CA PRO A 4 -16.35 5.77 -26.63
C PRO A 4 -17.75 5.26 -26.31
N LYS A 5 -17.96 3.94 -26.42
CA LYS A 5 -19.21 3.25 -26.07
C LYS A 5 -19.64 3.56 -24.63
N PRO A 6 -20.89 3.97 -24.37
CA PRO A 6 -21.40 4.13 -23.02
C PRO A 6 -21.60 2.73 -22.39
N GLY A 7 -20.92 2.45 -21.28
CA GLY A 7 -21.14 1.22 -20.50
C GLY A 7 -19.90 0.48 -19.97
N THR A 8 -18.69 1.00 -20.17
CA THR A 8 -17.45 0.40 -19.60
C THR A 8 -16.96 1.11 -18.34
N GLU A 9 -17.85 1.69 -17.55
CA GLU A 9 -17.47 2.12 -16.21
C GLU A 9 -17.12 0.88 -15.37
N PRO A 10 -15.91 0.81 -14.78
CA PRO A 10 -15.56 -0.27 -13.88
C PRO A 10 -16.59 -0.26 -12.74
N LYS A 11 -17.41 -1.32 -12.65
CA LYS A 11 -18.36 -1.48 -11.54
C LYS A 11 -17.62 -1.23 -10.23
N PRO A 12 -18.10 -0.33 -9.36
CA PRO A 12 -17.45 -0.07 -8.08
C PRO A 12 -17.43 -1.39 -7.30
N GLY A 13 -16.27 -2.04 -7.25
CA GLY A 13 -16.07 -3.13 -6.32
C GLY A 13 -16.29 -2.57 -4.92
N LEU A 14 -17.24 -3.14 -4.17
CA LEU A 14 -17.59 -2.75 -2.81
C LEU A 14 -16.36 -2.82 -1.86
N ILE A 15 -15.36 -3.62 -2.25
CA ILE A 15 -14.07 -3.74 -1.58
C ILE A 15 -12.99 -3.26 -2.57
N PRO A 16 -12.12 -2.32 -2.18
CA PRO A 16 -10.91 -2.06 -2.94
C PRO A 16 -10.11 -3.37 -2.99
N TRP A 17 -9.92 -3.91 -4.19
CA TRP A 17 -9.21 -5.17 -4.40
C TRP A 17 -7.73 -5.15 -3.93
N PRO A 18 -7.02 -4.00 -3.81
CA PRO A 18 -5.64 -4.02 -3.30
C PRO A 18 -5.49 -4.48 -1.84
N PRO A 19 -6.35 -4.06 -0.87
CA PRO A 19 -6.42 -4.67 0.45
C PRO A 19 -6.53 -6.20 0.47
N VAL A 20 -7.18 -6.81 -0.52
CA VAL A 20 -7.33 -8.27 -0.59
C VAL A 20 -5.97 -8.96 -0.71
N ILE A 21 -5.00 -8.36 -1.41
CA ILE A 21 -3.63 -8.89 -1.53
C ILE A 21 -2.99 -8.98 -0.15
N TYR A 22 -3.11 -7.92 0.66
CA TYR A 22 -2.51 -7.87 1.99
C TYR A 22 -3.23 -8.78 2.98
N VAL A 23 -4.56 -8.88 2.92
CA VAL A 23 -5.33 -9.84 3.73
C VAL A 23 -4.93 -11.28 3.38
N ALA A 24 -4.81 -11.61 2.08
CA ALA A 24 -4.34 -12.92 1.65
C ALA A 24 -2.91 -13.18 2.15
N ALA A 25 -2.01 -12.18 2.07
CA ALA A 25 -0.65 -12.29 2.58
C ALA A 25 -0.62 -12.55 4.10
N ILE A 26 -1.50 -11.92 4.89
CA ILE A 26 -1.63 -12.18 6.33
C ILE A 26 -2.05 -13.63 6.57
N LEU A 27 -3.14 -14.07 5.93
CA LEU A 27 -3.68 -15.42 6.11
C LEU A 27 -2.64 -16.49 5.74
N ILE A 28 -1.98 -16.33 4.59
CA ILE A 28 -0.94 -17.26 4.15
C ILE A 28 0.26 -17.23 5.11
N SER A 29 0.68 -16.05 5.60
CA SER A 29 1.78 -15.96 6.57
C SER A 29 1.48 -16.69 7.87
N VAL A 30 0.25 -16.56 8.38
CA VAL A 30 -0.19 -17.27 9.60
C VAL A 30 -0.24 -18.77 9.36
N VAL A 31 -0.89 -19.22 8.28
CA VAL A 31 -0.97 -20.66 7.94
C VAL A 31 0.43 -21.25 7.79
N LEU A 32 1.32 -20.62 7.02
CA LEU A 32 2.69 -21.08 6.86
C LEU A 32 3.47 -21.01 8.17
N GLY A 33 3.26 -20.01 9.02
CA GLY A 33 3.87 -19.94 10.35
C GLY A 33 3.47 -21.09 11.27
N LEU A 34 2.23 -21.57 11.17
CA LEU A 34 1.73 -22.69 11.95
C LEU A 34 2.22 -24.05 11.45
N TYR A 35 2.30 -24.24 10.13
CA TYR A 35 2.64 -25.54 9.53
C TYR A 35 4.12 -25.69 9.14
N VAL A 36 4.80 -24.58 8.84
CA VAL A 36 6.19 -24.53 8.36
C VAL A 36 6.92 -23.39 9.06
N PRO A 37 7.16 -23.48 10.39
CA PRO A 37 7.81 -22.40 11.13
C PRO A 37 9.24 -22.19 10.62
N LEU A 38 9.54 -20.96 10.20
CA LEU A 38 10.88 -20.56 9.84
C LEU A 38 11.64 -20.11 11.10
N PRO A 39 12.97 -20.30 11.17
CA PRO A 39 13.79 -19.79 12.26
C PRO A 39 13.57 -18.29 12.46
N TRP A 40 13.28 -17.89 13.71
CA TRP A 40 13.10 -16.50 14.08
C TRP A 40 14.39 -15.92 14.65
N ILE A 41 14.69 -14.66 14.35
CA ILE A 41 15.91 -13.98 14.80
C ILE A 41 15.84 -13.48 16.25
N GLY A 42 14.73 -13.72 16.94
CA GLY A 42 14.37 -13.05 18.19
C GLY A 42 14.75 -13.75 19.48
N ASP A 43 15.47 -14.87 19.49
CA ASP A 43 15.71 -15.60 20.74
C ASP A 43 16.53 -14.78 21.78
N LEU A 44 17.38 -13.84 21.34
CA LEU A 44 18.11 -12.90 22.21
C LEU A 44 17.56 -11.48 22.21
N LEU A 45 16.82 -11.08 21.16
CA LEU A 45 16.35 -9.71 20.95
C LEU A 45 14.81 -9.62 20.97
N GLY A 46 14.12 -10.64 21.46
CA GLY A 46 12.67 -10.82 21.32
C GLY A 46 11.87 -9.63 21.85
N ASP A 47 12.16 -9.20 23.07
CA ASP A 47 11.47 -8.07 23.70
C ASP A 47 11.72 -6.74 22.95
N ILE A 48 12.95 -6.55 22.47
CA ILE A 48 13.34 -5.35 21.70
C ILE A 48 12.62 -5.35 20.35
N LEU A 49 12.60 -6.48 19.65
CA LEU A 49 11.91 -6.64 18.37
C LEU A 49 10.39 -6.46 18.55
N PHE A 50 9.81 -7.02 19.61
CA PHE A 50 8.40 -6.87 19.92
C PHE A 50 8.03 -5.39 20.16
N ALA A 51 8.80 -4.68 20.98
CA ALA A 51 8.62 -3.24 21.20
C ALA A 51 8.79 -2.44 19.91
N ALA A 52 9.83 -2.74 19.11
CA ALA A 52 10.06 -2.13 17.81
C ALA A 52 8.90 -2.39 16.84
N GLY A 53 8.29 -3.57 16.89
CA GLY A 53 7.10 -3.94 16.12
C GLY A 53 5.92 -3.03 16.44
N TRP A 54 5.62 -2.79 17.71
CA TRP A 54 4.56 -1.87 18.12
C TRP A 54 4.83 -0.42 17.72
N VAL A 55 6.08 0.04 17.88
CA VAL A 55 6.49 1.38 17.42
C VAL A 55 6.30 1.51 15.91
N ALA A 56 6.67 0.48 15.14
CA ALA A 56 6.48 0.44 13.69
C ALA A 56 4.98 0.46 13.32
N LEU A 57 4.14 -0.32 14.01
CA LEU A 57 2.69 -0.32 13.78
C LEU A 57 2.04 1.02 14.12
N PHE A 58 2.50 1.68 15.18
CA PHE A 58 2.07 3.05 15.50
C PHE A 58 2.45 4.03 14.39
N ALA A 59 3.70 3.99 13.91
CA ALA A 59 4.13 4.82 12.78
C ALA A 59 3.31 4.56 11.50
N VAL A 60 2.98 3.29 11.23
CA VAL A 60 2.08 2.90 10.13
C VAL A 60 0.69 3.52 10.30
N ALA A 61 0.12 3.49 11.50
CA ALA A 61 -1.18 4.10 11.77
C ALA A 61 -1.14 5.63 11.57
N VAL A 62 -0.07 6.30 12.00
CA VAL A 62 0.13 7.74 11.75
C VAL A 62 0.25 8.03 10.25
N LEU A 63 0.98 7.20 9.49
CA LEU A 63 1.10 7.33 8.04
C LEU A 63 -0.26 7.17 7.34
N TRP A 64 -1.03 6.14 7.71
CA TRP A 64 -2.40 5.93 7.22
C TRP A 64 -3.30 7.14 7.50
N PHE A 65 -3.32 7.59 8.76
CA PHE A 65 -4.15 8.71 9.18
C PHE A 65 -3.80 10.00 8.43
N THR A 66 -2.51 10.31 8.32
CA THR A 66 -2.05 11.52 7.63
C THR A 66 -2.29 11.47 6.13
N ALA A 67 -2.15 10.30 5.49
CA ALA A 67 -2.46 10.12 4.08
C ALA A 67 -3.96 10.31 3.80
N ILE A 68 -4.83 9.64 4.57
CA ILE A 68 -6.29 9.78 4.47
C ILE A 68 -6.70 11.24 4.70
N ARG A 69 -6.20 11.87 5.76
CA ARG A 69 -6.49 13.29 6.07
C ARG A 69 -6.10 14.21 4.91
N THR A 70 -5.00 13.91 4.22
CA THR A 70 -4.53 14.70 3.07
C THR A 70 -5.47 14.52 1.87
N MET A 71 -5.92 13.29 1.59
CA MET A 71 -6.90 13.01 0.53
C MET A 71 -8.25 13.67 0.80
N ILE A 72 -8.75 13.59 2.04
CA ILE A 72 -10.00 14.24 2.46
C ILE A 72 -9.90 15.76 2.29
N ARG A 73 -8.79 16.37 2.75
CA ARG A 73 -8.56 17.82 2.60
C ARG A 73 -8.48 18.25 1.14
N ALA A 74 -7.91 17.40 0.28
CA ALA A 74 -7.84 17.64 -1.15
C ALA A 74 -9.15 17.31 -1.89
N ARG A 75 -10.21 16.89 -1.18
CA ARG A 75 -11.50 16.46 -1.72
C ARG A 75 -11.36 15.39 -2.82
N THR A 76 -10.38 14.49 -2.66
CA THR A 76 -10.15 13.41 -3.61
C THR A 76 -10.80 12.12 -3.14
N THR A 77 -11.15 11.26 -4.09
CA THR A 77 -11.71 9.94 -3.81
C THR A 77 -10.72 9.02 -3.08
N LEU A 78 -11.18 8.31 -2.06
CA LEU A 78 -10.45 7.21 -1.40
C LEU A 78 -10.58 5.89 -2.17
N ASN A 79 -11.43 5.84 -3.21
CA ASN A 79 -11.65 4.65 -4.01
C ASN A 79 -10.48 4.47 -5.00
N PRO A 80 -9.67 3.40 -4.90
CA PRO A 80 -8.56 3.13 -5.82
C PRO A 80 -9.01 2.93 -7.27
N ASN A 81 -10.29 2.59 -7.48
CA ASN A 81 -10.86 2.40 -8.80
C ASN A 81 -11.45 3.70 -9.39
N ALA A 82 -11.59 4.75 -8.59
CA ALA A 82 -12.11 6.02 -9.04
C ALA A 82 -10.95 6.93 -9.48
N VAL A 83 -11.17 7.68 -10.56
CA VAL A 83 -10.15 8.59 -11.06
C VAL A 83 -10.24 9.92 -10.30
N PRO A 84 -9.24 10.29 -9.48
CA PRO A 84 -9.34 11.48 -8.63
C PRO A 84 -9.42 12.75 -9.47
N ASP A 85 -10.14 13.78 -8.99
CA ASP A 85 -10.32 15.05 -9.73
C ASP A 85 -9.12 15.99 -9.62
N HIS A 86 -8.33 15.83 -8.57
CA HIS A 86 -7.11 16.59 -8.35
C HIS A 86 -5.93 15.67 -8.02
N LEU A 87 -4.74 16.07 -8.44
CA LEU A 87 -3.51 15.37 -8.12
C LEU A 87 -2.97 15.86 -6.76
N VAL A 88 -2.98 14.97 -5.76
CA VAL A 88 -2.40 15.24 -4.44
C VAL A 88 -0.90 14.97 -4.47
N THR A 89 -0.09 15.95 -4.07
CA THR A 89 1.38 15.86 -4.12
C THR A 89 2.06 16.33 -2.83
N THR A 90 1.28 16.61 -1.79
CA THR A 90 1.74 17.16 -0.50
C THR A 90 1.59 16.12 0.61
N GLY A 91 2.25 16.37 1.76
CA GLY A 91 2.22 15.45 2.90
C GLY A 91 2.87 14.10 2.53
N PRO A 92 2.26 12.97 2.91
CA PRO A 92 2.79 11.64 2.57
C PRO A 92 2.98 11.39 1.07
N PHE A 93 2.14 12.01 0.23
CA PHE A 93 2.24 11.93 -1.23
C PHE A 93 3.46 12.67 -1.78
N GLY A 94 4.10 13.54 -0.99
CA GLY A 94 5.37 14.17 -1.36
C GLY A 94 6.60 13.27 -1.15
N VAL A 95 6.46 12.23 -0.32
CA VAL A 95 7.56 11.29 0.02
C VAL A 95 7.52 10.09 -0.91
N THR A 96 6.34 9.49 -1.06
CA THR A 96 6.09 8.39 -1.99
C THR A 96 4.80 8.66 -2.74
N ARG A 97 4.71 8.22 -3.99
CA ARG A 97 3.46 8.30 -4.75
C ARG A 97 2.35 7.42 -4.18
N ASN A 98 2.70 6.43 -3.35
CA ASN A 98 1.83 5.35 -2.92
C ASN A 98 1.87 5.14 -1.38
N PRO A 99 1.61 6.18 -0.57
CA PRO A 99 1.81 6.11 0.88
C PRO A 99 0.95 5.05 1.57
N MET A 100 -0.27 4.81 1.06
CA MET A 100 -1.17 3.78 1.59
C MET A 100 -0.63 2.36 1.35
N TYR A 101 -0.09 2.11 0.15
CA TYR A 101 0.51 0.81 -0.18
C TYR A 101 1.80 0.57 0.60
N LEU A 102 2.63 1.61 0.75
CA LEU A 102 3.80 1.57 1.63
C LEU A 102 3.43 1.22 3.06
N ALA A 103 2.41 1.88 3.60
CA ALA A 103 1.95 1.63 4.96
C ALA A 103 1.45 0.19 5.14
N ASN A 104 0.78 -0.40 4.14
CA ASN A 104 0.38 -1.81 4.17
C ASN A 104 1.56 -2.79 4.14
N THR A 105 2.59 -2.51 3.34
CA THR A 105 3.82 -3.32 3.34
C THR A 105 4.53 -3.24 4.69
N LEU A 106 4.64 -2.03 5.26
CA LEU A 106 5.24 -1.81 6.57
C LEU A 106 4.42 -2.42 7.71
N MET A 107 3.09 -2.49 7.56
CA MET A 107 2.21 -3.18 8.50
C MET A 107 2.58 -4.65 8.61
N LEU A 108 2.78 -5.35 7.49
CA LEU A 108 3.20 -6.76 7.49
C LEU A 108 4.54 -6.94 8.20
N ILE A 109 5.49 -6.03 7.97
CA ILE A 109 6.81 -6.03 8.64
C ILE A 109 6.66 -5.81 10.16
N GLY A 110 5.82 -4.87 10.59
CA GLY A 110 5.53 -4.64 12.01
C GLY A 110 4.86 -5.85 12.67
N VAL A 111 3.90 -6.48 11.97
CA VAL A 111 3.27 -7.73 12.44
C VAL A 111 4.27 -8.87 12.53
N ALA A 112 5.24 -8.97 11.61
CA ALA A 112 6.31 -9.95 11.69
C ALA A 112 7.05 -9.84 13.04
N PHE A 113 7.44 -8.63 13.42
CA PHE A 113 8.13 -8.37 14.68
C PHE A 113 7.30 -8.66 15.92
N VAL A 114 5.99 -8.34 15.91
CA VAL A 114 5.09 -8.60 17.04
C VAL A 114 4.75 -10.09 17.18
N SER A 115 4.56 -10.79 16.06
CA SER A 115 4.13 -12.20 16.05
C SER A 115 5.27 -13.21 16.10
N GLY A 116 6.49 -12.80 15.76
CA GLY A 116 7.62 -13.72 15.61
C GLY A 116 7.56 -14.60 14.36
N ILE A 117 6.64 -14.32 13.43
CA ILE A 117 6.45 -15.15 12.23
C ILE A 117 7.25 -14.55 11.06
N ALA A 118 8.34 -15.23 10.67
CA ALA A 118 9.23 -14.74 9.60
C ALA A 118 8.57 -14.68 8.21
N TRP A 119 7.52 -15.48 7.95
CA TRP A 119 6.78 -15.46 6.68
C TRP A 119 6.22 -14.09 6.31
N PHE A 120 5.89 -13.27 7.31
CA PHE A 120 5.41 -11.91 7.07
C PHE A 120 6.43 -11.04 6.35
N PHE A 121 7.74 -11.22 6.57
CA PHE A 121 8.74 -10.46 5.82
C PHE A 121 8.72 -10.83 4.34
N LEU A 122 8.79 -12.13 4.03
CA LEU A 122 8.79 -12.59 2.65
C LEU A 122 7.48 -12.19 1.94
N LEU A 123 6.34 -12.38 2.59
CA LEU A 123 5.06 -12.02 2.00
C LEU A 123 4.82 -10.52 1.95
N ALA A 124 5.48 -9.70 2.78
CA ALA A 124 5.48 -8.26 2.60
C ALA A 124 6.10 -7.86 1.25
N PHE A 125 7.26 -8.41 0.90
CA PHE A 125 7.92 -8.13 -0.38
C PHE A 125 7.10 -8.68 -1.56
N VAL A 126 6.57 -9.90 -1.45
CA VAL A 126 5.70 -10.48 -2.48
C VAL A 126 4.44 -9.65 -2.68
N ALA A 127 3.75 -9.28 -1.59
CA ALA A 127 2.54 -8.45 -1.66
C ALA A 127 2.83 -7.07 -2.24
N ALA A 128 3.95 -6.44 -1.87
CA ALA A 128 4.38 -5.15 -2.44
C ALA A 128 4.63 -5.26 -3.95
N PHE A 129 5.31 -6.32 -4.41
CA PHE A 129 5.58 -6.56 -5.82
C PHE A 129 4.29 -6.79 -6.62
N VAL A 130 3.39 -7.66 -6.12
CA VAL A 130 2.10 -7.93 -6.76
C VAL A 130 1.24 -6.67 -6.80
N THR A 131 1.16 -5.94 -5.70
CA THR A 131 0.44 -4.65 -5.62
C THR A 131 1.00 -3.64 -6.61
N GLN A 132 2.34 -3.56 -6.75
CA GLN A 132 2.95 -2.70 -7.73
C GLN A 132 2.49 -3.02 -9.15
N LYS A 133 2.56 -4.30 -9.54
CA LYS A 133 2.29 -4.73 -10.91
C LYS A 133 0.82 -4.63 -11.29
N VAL A 134 -0.07 -5.00 -10.39
CA VAL A 134 -1.49 -5.08 -10.69
C VAL A 134 -2.22 -3.78 -10.38
N ALA A 135 -1.83 -3.05 -9.33
CA ALA A 135 -2.53 -1.85 -8.85
C ALA A 135 -1.80 -0.58 -9.27
N ILE A 136 -0.60 -0.38 -8.73
CA ILE A 136 0.12 0.90 -8.84
C ILE A 136 0.38 1.24 -10.30
N GLU A 137 0.94 0.32 -11.08
CA GLU A 137 1.25 0.58 -12.50
C GLU A 137 0.00 0.91 -13.33
N ARG A 138 -1.17 0.36 -12.96
CA ARG A 138 -2.45 0.68 -13.60
C ARG A 138 -2.95 2.06 -13.20
N GLU A 139 -2.94 2.37 -11.90
CA GLU A 139 -3.32 3.69 -11.37
C GLU A 139 -2.44 4.79 -11.96
N GLU A 140 -1.12 4.57 -12.02
CA GLU A 140 -0.18 5.54 -12.59
C GLU A 140 -0.45 5.81 -14.08
N LYS A 141 -0.85 4.81 -14.86
CA LYS A 141 -1.26 4.99 -16.27
C LYS A 141 -2.51 5.84 -16.38
N ILE A 142 -3.50 5.59 -15.53
CA ILE A 142 -4.75 6.37 -15.48
C ILE A 142 -4.45 7.83 -15.09
N LEU A 143 -3.62 8.04 -14.07
CA LEU A 143 -3.21 9.37 -13.62
C LEU A 143 -2.39 10.11 -14.69
N ALA A 144 -1.49 9.41 -15.39
CA ALA A 144 -0.74 9.96 -16.50
C ALA A 144 -1.64 10.38 -17.67
N ALA A 145 -2.69 9.59 -17.95
CA ALA A 145 -3.68 9.92 -18.97
C ALA A 145 -4.54 11.14 -18.58
N LYS A 146 -5.05 11.20 -17.33
CA LYS A 146 -5.90 12.32 -16.86
C LYS A 146 -5.14 13.63 -16.66
N PHE A 147 -3.97 13.58 -16.03
CA PHE A 147 -3.24 14.78 -15.59
C PHE A 147 -2.03 15.14 -16.47
N GLY A 148 -1.66 14.27 -17.42
CA GLY A 148 -0.63 14.56 -18.42
C GLY A 148 0.69 15.07 -17.83
N LYS A 149 1.09 16.28 -18.23
CA LYS A 149 2.35 16.90 -17.80
C LYS A 149 2.44 17.07 -16.28
N LYS A 150 1.35 17.42 -15.60
CA LYS A 150 1.35 17.62 -14.13
C LYS A 150 1.76 16.34 -13.40
N TYR A 151 1.24 15.19 -13.83
CA TYR A 151 1.61 13.90 -13.25
C TYR A 151 3.05 13.51 -13.59
N ARG A 152 3.50 13.73 -14.83
CA ARG A 152 4.90 13.44 -15.21
C ARG A 152 5.91 14.26 -14.41
N ASP A 153 5.65 15.54 -14.21
CA ASP A 153 6.52 16.42 -13.42
C ASP A 153 6.54 15.99 -11.94
N TYR A 154 5.41 15.55 -11.40
CA TYR A 154 5.31 14.95 -10.07
C TYR A 154 6.09 13.63 -9.97
N ALA A 155 5.91 12.70 -10.91
CA ALA A 155 6.56 11.39 -10.92
C ALA A 155 8.09 11.47 -11.09
N LYS A 156 8.62 12.56 -11.65
CA LYS A 156 10.06 12.84 -11.68
C LYS A 156 10.63 13.24 -10.31
N ARG A 157 9.82 13.88 -9.47
CA ARG A 157 10.24 14.35 -8.14
C ARG A 157 10.03 13.31 -7.05
N VAL A 158 8.96 12.52 -7.16
CA VAL A 158 8.54 11.57 -6.12
C VAL A 158 8.63 10.15 -6.64
N ARG A 159 9.37 9.31 -5.92
CA ARG A 159 9.55 7.90 -6.28
C ARG A 159 8.27 7.09 -6.05
N ARG A 160 8.18 5.93 -6.71
CA ARG A 160 7.02 5.03 -6.59
C ARG A 160 6.94 4.43 -5.19
N TRP A 161 8.09 3.96 -4.70
CA TRP A 161 8.39 3.52 -3.34
C TRP A 161 9.53 4.40 -2.79
N ILE A 162 9.78 4.34 -1.47
CA ILE A 162 10.86 5.09 -0.82
C ILE A 162 12.25 4.79 -1.42
#